data_AF-L8X6Q0-F1
#
_entry.id   AF-L8X6Q0-F1
#
_cell.length_a   1.000
_cell.length_b   1.000
_cell.length_c   1.000
_cell.angle_alpha   90.00
_cell.angle_beta   90.00
_cell.angle_gamma   90.00
#
_symmetry.space_group_name_H-M   'P 1'
#
loop_
_entity.id
_entity.type
_entity.pdbx_description
1 polymer ?
#
loop_
_entity_poly.entity_id
_entity_poly.type
_entity_poly.pdbx_seq_one_letter_code
_entity_poly.pdbx_strand_id
1 'polypeptide(L)'
;MPLTLEIVPTAPWVNMYGSPDHHAHARYRTNYSLSGHLTLTLETPPPVLPVSSESYIKPETVHISSLELVFEGKAEMVSSQAGYDGFRICRITKQLVPQDRRIVLTTEADPHELLGLAGPSSRPCVQQWEVLFDMQLPGWLPPTVDCGHEGGGTQYTIYATATFADNERSTSWYFSSLYNMMRTKPQPIEAEPVPIELARHRSPPPRLFPETSNRDALFPLVDHPATITYLDHDERIPVELLRSVDVIVTAPQHIGCEEHRVPVSLRVRANDLGSSSLGTLRLDDFEIEVNQTEKFSSRPMSAYVDSFPVPPSHEQPPNMPLLSPHPWQALYALGLVVQHDYAVNWSQQTHLVSGNRVRFKPALGGLELNDDWAKMDIPISIDPTTRKSHPARKGDRQLQATVFTPHMRIKHELRVGFNLTFVPPEDASNQEPIKQAAYVLIPLSFTATAVWPPVSVGSGSASPTDSQSTVTSGPYLPAYSQLFYDNGERRDDLSIGWLPMYCEQADEVIEFPASAMNGLLIPSSA
;
A
#
# COMPACT_ATOMS: atom_id res chain seq x y z
N MET A 1 -25.62 30.75 -1.70
CA MET A 1 -26.11 29.43 -1.24
C MET A 1 -24.91 28.56 -0.94
N PRO A 2 -24.91 27.83 0.17
CA PRO A 2 -23.89 26.83 0.40
C PRO A 2 -24.24 25.58 -0.42
N LEU A 3 -23.55 25.39 -1.54
CA LEU A 3 -23.35 24.04 -2.07
C LEU A 3 -22.16 23.48 -1.30
N THR A 4 -22.28 22.28 -0.74
CA THR A 4 -21.15 21.55 -0.15
C THR A 4 -20.86 20.32 -0.98
N LEU A 5 -19.59 19.91 -0.96
CA LEU A 5 -19.07 18.77 -1.70
C LEU A 5 -18.31 17.86 -0.72
N GLU A 6 -18.65 16.58 -0.69
CA GLU A 6 -18.03 15.59 0.17
C GLU A 6 -17.63 14.35 -0.64
N ILE A 7 -16.49 13.74 -0.29
CA ILE A 7 -16.00 12.50 -0.91
C ILE A 7 -16.29 11.35 0.05
N VAL A 8 -17.03 10.34 -0.42
CA VAL A 8 -17.38 9.15 0.36
C VAL A 8 -16.83 7.92 -0.35
N PRO A 9 -15.57 7.51 -0.10
CA PRO A 9 -15.04 6.28 -0.68
C PRO A 9 -15.75 5.06 -0.09
N THR A 10 -15.91 3.99 -0.87
CA THR A 10 -16.51 2.73 -0.41
C THR A 10 -15.69 2.09 0.71
N ALA A 11 -14.36 2.30 0.70
CA ALA A 11 -13.46 1.95 1.78
C ALA A 11 -12.34 3.01 1.88
N PRO A 12 -11.84 3.33 3.09
CA PRO A 12 -10.73 4.25 3.25
C PRO A 12 -9.36 3.61 2.96
N TRP A 13 -9.34 2.39 2.42
CA TRP A 13 -8.14 1.67 2.03
C TRP A 13 -8.32 0.89 0.73
N VAL A 14 -7.22 0.57 0.07
CA VAL A 14 -7.15 -0.33 -1.07
C VAL A 14 -6.12 -1.42 -0.78
N ASN A 15 -6.59 -2.68 -0.77
CA ASN A 15 -5.73 -3.84 -0.60
C ASN A 15 -5.15 -4.26 -1.95
N MET A 16 -3.84 -4.08 -2.11
CA MET A 16 -3.08 -4.53 -3.26
C MET A 16 -2.50 -5.92 -3.01
N TYR A 17 -2.57 -6.81 -3.99
CA TYR A 17 -2.08 -8.18 -3.90
C TYR A 17 -0.87 -8.40 -4.79
N GLY A 18 0.12 -9.13 -4.29
CA GLY A 18 1.31 -9.49 -5.06
C GLY A 18 2.42 -8.43 -5.04
N SER A 19 3.46 -8.67 -5.83
CA SER A 19 4.62 -7.78 -5.92
C SER A 19 4.28 -6.48 -6.66
N PRO A 20 4.98 -5.36 -6.40
CA PRO A 20 4.94 -4.21 -7.30
C PRO A 20 5.49 -4.64 -8.67
N ASP A 21 4.74 -4.41 -9.73
CA ASP A 21 5.19 -4.73 -11.09
C ASP A 21 6.29 -3.73 -11.52
N HIS A 22 7.55 -4.19 -11.58
CA HIS A 22 8.73 -3.36 -11.92
C HIS A 22 8.91 -3.08 -13.42
N HIS A 23 8.09 -3.68 -14.28
CA HIS A 23 8.28 -3.56 -15.72
C HIS A 23 7.71 -2.22 -16.23
N ALA A 24 8.41 -1.55 -17.15
CA ALA A 24 7.91 -0.31 -17.76
C ALA A 24 6.51 -0.47 -18.44
N HIS A 25 6.14 -1.69 -18.82
CA HIS A 25 4.81 -2.03 -19.35
C HIS A 25 3.74 -2.30 -18.26
N ALA A 26 4.11 -2.23 -16.98
CA ALA A 26 3.22 -2.40 -15.82
C ALA A 26 2.15 -1.31 -15.71
N ARG A 27 2.27 -0.21 -16.45
CA ARG A 27 1.21 0.82 -16.56
C ARG A 27 -0.16 0.23 -16.97
N TYR A 28 -0.19 -0.99 -17.52
CA TYR A 28 -1.41 -1.58 -18.08
C TYR A 28 -1.77 -2.99 -17.56
N ARG A 29 -0.98 -3.61 -16.66
CA ARG A 29 -1.16 -5.05 -16.35
C ARG A 29 -1.96 -5.34 -15.09
N THR A 30 -1.84 -4.52 -14.05
CA THR A 30 -2.59 -4.69 -12.81
C THR A 30 -3.20 -3.36 -12.40
N ASN A 31 -4.53 -3.29 -12.47
CA ASN A 31 -5.28 -2.12 -12.02
C ASN A 31 -6.13 -2.53 -10.82
N TYR A 32 -6.05 -1.72 -9.77
CA TYR A 32 -6.92 -1.77 -8.61
C TYR A 32 -8.01 -0.73 -8.77
N SER A 33 -9.17 -0.93 -8.15
CA SER A 33 -10.27 0.03 -8.19
C SER A 33 -10.41 0.72 -6.84
N LEU A 34 -10.48 2.05 -6.86
CA LEU A 34 -10.93 2.89 -5.76
C LEU A 34 -12.28 3.48 -6.14
N SER A 35 -13.35 2.93 -5.58
CA SER A 35 -14.73 3.35 -5.84
C SER A 35 -15.36 4.05 -4.65
N GLY A 36 -16.44 4.78 -4.91
CA GLY A 36 -17.18 5.56 -3.93
C GLY A 36 -18.21 6.45 -4.58
N HIS A 37 -18.65 7.48 -3.87
CA HIS A 37 -19.50 8.52 -4.42
C HIS A 37 -19.09 9.90 -3.90
N LEU A 38 -19.45 10.93 -4.66
CA LEU A 38 -19.42 12.32 -4.22
C LEU A 38 -20.82 12.72 -3.78
N THR A 39 -20.90 13.33 -2.61
CA THR A 39 -22.14 13.91 -2.08
C THR A 39 -22.15 15.40 -2.38
N LEU A 40 -23.13 15.83 -3.17
CA LEU A 40 -23.43 17.24 -3.43
C LEU A 40 -24.62 17.63 -2.55
N THR A 41 -24.45 18.60 -1.67
CA THR A 41 -25.53 19.04 -0.78
C THR A 41 -25.82 20.52 -1.01
N LEU A 42 -27.04 20.82 -1.43
CA LEU A 42 -27.52 22.19 -1.64
C LEU A 42 -28.42 22.59 -0.49
N GLU A 43 -27.96 23.55 0.31
CA GLU A 43 -28.75 24.11 1.40
C GLU A 43 -29.51 25.36 0.93
N THR A 44 -30.84 25.29 1.00
CA THR A 44 -31.70 26.44 0.73
C THR A 44 -32.01 27.15 2.04
N PRO A 45 -31.59 28.43 2.22
CA PRO A 45 -31.87 29.15 3.45
C PRO A 45 -33.38 29.37 3.62
N PRO A 46 -33.88 29.37 4.86
CA PRO A 46 -35.28 29.65 5.11
C PRO A 46 -35.63 31.08 4.65
N PRO A 47 -36.87 31.31 4.18
CA PRO A 47 -37.31 32.64 3.76
C PRO A 47 -37.22 33.63 4.93
N VAL A 48 -36.50 34.74 4.73
CA VAL A 48 -36.18 35.73 5.78
C VAL A 48 -37.40 36.61 6.16
N LEU A 49 -38.48 36.58 5.37
CA LEU A 49 -39.70 37.34 5.59
C LEU A 49 -40.94 36.46 5.35
N PRO A 50 -42.08 36.72 6.01
CA PRO A 50 -43.36 36.10 5.66
C PRO A 50 -43.75 36.57 4.26
N VAL A 51 -43.36 35.76 3.27
CA VAL A 51 -43.60 35.97 1.85
C VAL A 51 -45.12 35.91 1.63
N SER A 52 -45.71 36.95 1.04
CA SER A 52 -47.11 36.91 0.62
C SER A 52 -47.32 35.75 -0.35
N SER A 53 -48.49 35.14 -0.33
CA SER A 53 -48.87 33.93 -1.08
C SER A 53 -48.62 33.99 -2.61
N GLU A 54 -48.29 35.17 -3.15
CA GLU A 54 -48.05 35.42 -4.57
C GLU A 54 -46.56 35.51 -4.95
N SER A 55 -45.65 35.63 -3.98
CA SER A 55 -44.21 35.62 -4.25
C SER A 55 -43.67 34.20 -4.24
N TYR A 56 -43.96 33.45 -5.31
CA TYR A 56 -43.36 32.15 -5.56
C TYR A 56 -41.83 32.26 -5.50
N ILE A 57 -41.21 31.50 -4.58
CA ILE A 57 -39.76 31.31 -4.57
C ILE A 57 -39.42 30.58 -5.87
N LYS A 58 -38.80 31.32 -6.80
CA LYS A 58 -38.34 30.74 -8.05
C LYS A 58 -37.34 29.62 -7.72
N PRO A 59 -37.53 28.38 -8.22
CA PRO A 59 -36.57 27.31 -7.98
C PRO A 59 -35.20 27.78 -8.44
N GLU A 60 -34.22 27.68 -7.54
CA GLU A 60 -32.85 28.05 -7.86
C GLU A 60 -32.18 26.85 -8.54
N THR A 61 -31.53 27.14 -9.66
CA THR A 61 -30.87 26.14 -10.50
C THR A 61 -29.38 26.39 -10.46
N VAL A 62 -28.63 25.48 -9.84
CA VAL A 62 -27.17 25.50 -9.80
C VAL A 62 -26.65 24.64 -10.95
N HIS A 63 -25.78 25.19 -11.77
CA HIS A 63 -25.18 24.48 -12.90
C HIS A 63 -23.71 24.19 -12.60
N ILE A 64 -23.35 22.91 -12.51
CA ILE A 64 -21.96 22.45 -12.36
C ILE A 64 -21.45 22.09 -13.76
N SER A 65 -20.38 22.76 -14.20
CA SER A 65 -19.75 22.56 -15.51
C SER A 65 -18.66 21.50 -15.50
N SER A 66 -17.97 21.32 -14.38
CA SER A 66 -16.97 20.27 -14.23
C SER A 66 -16.93 19.78 -12.79
N LEU A 67 -16.78 18.47 -12.64
CA LEU A 67 -16.60 17.76 -11.37
C LEU A 67 -15.40 16.83 -11.56
N GLU A 68 -14.28 17.22 -10.96
CA GLU A 68 -12.97 16.56 -11.12
C GLU A 68 -12.61 15.85 -9.82
N LEU A 69 -12.17 14.59 -9.90
CA LEU A 69 -11.46 13.91 -8.81
C LEU A 69 -9.98 13.82 -9.14
N VAL A 70 -9.16 14.01 -8.12
CA VAL A 70 -7.72 13.82 -8.21
C VAL A 70 -7.27 12.87 -7.10
N PHE A 71 -6.64 11.76 -7.45
CA PHE A 71 -5.92 10.91 -6.51
C PHE A 71 -4.43 11.26 -6.61
N GLU A 72 -3.84 11.74 -5.52
CA GLU A 72 -2.43 12.05 -5.44
C GLU A 72 -1.74 11.10 -4.45
N GLY A 73 -0.70 10.43 -4.93
CA GLY A 73 0.24 9.71 -4.09
C GLY A 73 1.51 10.54 -3.92
N LYS A 74 1.95 10.71 -2.68
CA LYS A 74 3.16 11.46 -2.33
C LYS A 74 4.04 10.65 -1.38
N ALA A 75 5.35 10.88 -1.47
CA ALA A 75 6.32 10.48 -0.47
C ALA A 75 6.99 11.73 0.08
N GLU A 76 6.99 11.90 1.39
CA GLU A 76 7.62 13.03 2.06
C GLU A 76 8.62 12.52 3.09
N MET A 77 9.83 13.06 3.05
CA MET A 77 10.86 12.82 4.07
C MET A 77 10.95 14.05 4.97
N VAL A 78 10.72 13.86 6.27
CA VAL A 78 10.81 14.92 7.29
C VAL A 78 11.80 14.48 8.36
N SER A 79 12.90 15.21 8.48
CA SER A 79 13.90 14.96 9.52
C SER A 79 14.65 16.25 9.88
N SER A 80 14.78 16.51 11.17
CA SER A 80 15.66 17.55 11.73
C SER A 80 17.11 17.44 11.27
N GLN A 81 17.57 16.24 10.89
CA GLN A 81 18.92 16.02 10.37
C GLN A 81 19.03 16.10 8.86
N ALA A 82 17.97 15.74 8.13
CA ALA A 82 18.03 15.50 6.70
C ALA A 82 17.29 16.54 5.85
N GLY A 83 16.42 17.33 6.45
CA GLY A 83 15.63 18.30 5.73
C GLY A 83 14.15 17.92 5.61
N TYR A 84 13.47 18.67 4.75
CA TYR A 84 12.20 18.29 4.12
C TYR A 84 12.47 18.03 2.65
N ASP A 85 11.99 16.91 2.14
CA ASP A 85 11.93 16.63 0.71
C ASP A 85 10.58 16.00 0.38
N GLY A 86 9.94 16.48 -0.68
CA GLY A 86 8.62 16.05 -1.12
C GLY A 86 8.68 15.51 -2.54
N PHE A 87 8.13 14.33 -2.75
CA PHE A 87 8.16 13.61 -4.02
C PHE A 87 6.76 13.15 -4.42
N ARG A 88 6.31 13.51 -5.62
CA ARG A 88 5.04 13.02 -6.16
C ARG A 88 5.24 11.64 -6.75
N ILE A 89 4.56 10.64 -6.17
CA ILE A 89 4.57 9.25 -6.67
C ILE A 89 3.66 9.14 -7.88
N CYS A 90 2.44 9.65 -7.78
CA CYS A 90 1.46 9.62 -8.87
C CYS A 90 0.44 10.74 -8.72
N ARG A 91 -0.20 11.09 -9.85
CA ARG A 91 -1.36 11.98 -9.89
C ARG A 91 -2.32 11.45 -10.95
N ILE A 92 -3.49 11.00 -10.50
CA ILE A 92 -4.52 10.40 -11.36
C ILE A 92 -5.74 11.30 -11.31
N THR A 93 -6.11 11.85 -12.45
CA THR A 93 -7.26 12.73 -12.58
C THR A 93 -8.41 11.98 -13.27
N LYS A 94 -9.61 12.05 -12.69
CA LYS A 94 -10.84 11.54 -13.30
C LYS A 94 -11.90 12.64 -13.36
N GLN A 95 -12.30 12.98 -14.58
CA GLN A 95 -13.43 13.86 -14.82
C GLN A 95 -14.74 13.05 -14.72
N LEU A 96 -15.64 13.41 -13.80
CA LEU A 96 -16.95 12.74 -13.65
C LEU A 96 -18.03 13.35 -14.55
N VAL A 97 -17.88 14.63 -14.89
CA VAL A 97 -18.79 15.34 -15.80
C VAL A 97 -18.03 15.64 -17.08
N PRO A 98 -18.37 15.00 -18.22
CA PRO A 98 -17.76 15.31 -19.51
C PRO A 98 -17.84 16.80 -19.84
N GLN A 99 -16.85 17.35 -20.56
CA GLN A 99 -16.73 18.80 -20.82
C GLN A 99 -17.97 19.43 -21.49
N ASP A 100 -18.76 18.63 -22.21
CA ASP A 100 -19.97 19.09 -22.91
C ASP A 100 -21.28 18.83 -22.12
N ARG A 101 -21.17 18.28 -20.91
CA ARG A 101 -22.32 18.00 -20.04
C ARG A 101 -22.30 18.90 -18.82
N ARG A 102 -23.48 19.11 -18.24
CA ARG A 102 -23.65 19.89 -17.00
C ARG A 102 -24.57 19.16 -16.05
N ILE A 103 -24.25 19.20 -14.76
CA ILE A 103 -25.19 18.77 -13.72
C ILE A 103 -26.05 19.98 -13.36
N VAL A 104 -27.36 19.81 -13.42
CA VAL A 104 -28.32 20.84 -13.01
C VAL A 104 -28.93 20.40 -11.68
N LEU A 105 -28.59 21.10 -10.62
CA LEU A 105 -29.17 20.90 -9.30
C LEU A 105 -30.32 21.89 -9.15
N THR A 106 -31.54 21.39 -8.95
CA THR A 106 -32.75 22.20 -8.86
C THR A 106 -33.41 22.02 -7.51
N THR A 107 -33.65 23.14 -6.81
CA THR A 107 -34.45 23.16 -5.58
C THR A 107 -35.94 23.04 -5.91
N GLU A 108 -36.35 21.89 -6.45
CA GLU A 108 -37.77 21.56 -6.61
C GLU A 108 -38.31 21.20 -5.22
N ALA A 109 -38.61 22.22 -4.42
CA ALA A 109 -39.46 22.03 -3.27
C ALA A 109 -40.91 22.03 -3.80
N ASP A 110 -41.66 20.96 -3.53
CA ASP A 110 -43.10 20.94 -3.81
C ASP A 110 -43.71 22.18 -3.12
N PRO A 111 -44.35 23.09 -3.86
CA PRO A 111 -44.97 24.29 -3.29
C PRO A 111 -45.90 23.97 -2.11
N HIS A 112 -46.49 22.76 -2.08
CA HIS A 112 -47.36 22.32 -1.00
C HIS A 112 -46.61 21.90 0.28
N GLU A 113 -45.38 21.40 0.18
CA GLU A 113 -44.56 21.06 1.35
C GLU A 113 -43.99 22.31 2.04
N LEU A 114 -43.66 23.35 1.26
CA LEU A 114 -43.16 24.62 1.78
C LEU A 114 -44.21 25.40 2.60
N LEU A 115 -45.49 25.28 2.23
CA LEU A 115 -46.59 25.96 2.94
C LEU A 115 -46.85 25.36 4.33
N GLY A 116 -46.53 24.08 4.57
CA GLY A 116 -46.66 23.43 5.88
C GLY A 116 -45.52 23.74 6.86
N LEU A 117 -44.41 24.30 6.38
CA LEU A 117 -43.17 24.53 7.14
C LEU A 117 -42.94 26.00 7.54
N ALA A 118 -43.86 26.92 7.23
CA ALA A 118 -43.76 28.36 7.52
C ALA A 118 -43.92 28.73 9.02
N GLY A 119 -43.35 27.93 9.92
CA GLY A 119 -43.20 28.25 11.33
C GLY A 119 -41.81 28.81 11.66
N PRO A 120 -41.64 29.54 12.77
CA PRO A 120 -40.34 30.11 13.21
C PRO A 120 -39.25 29.06 13.53
N SER A 121 -39.55 27.77 13.37
CA SER A 121 -38.63 26.64 13.54
C SER A 121 -38.29 25.92 12.23
N SER A 122 -38.52 26.54 11.07
CA SER A 122 -38.26 25.92 9.77
C SER A 122 -36.78 25.59 9.60
N ARG A 123 -36.45 24.29 9.59
CA ARG A 123 -35.11 23.82 9.22
C ARG A 123 -34.83 24.17 7.75
N PRO A 124 -33.58 24.49 7.37
CA PRO A 124 -33.23 24.69 5.97
C PRO A 124 -33.57 23.44 5.15
N CYS A 125 -34.06 23.63 3.92
CA CYS A 125 -34.27 22.53 3.00
C CYS A 125 -32.90 22.08 2.49
N VAL A 126 -32.55 20.83 2.74
CA VAL A 126 -31.28 20.22 2.35
C VAL A 126 -31.60 19.20 1.27
N GLN A 127 -31.08 19.43 0.06
CA GLN A 127 -31.16 18.47 -1.03
C GLN A 127 -29.78 17.87 -1.28
N GLN A 128 -29.75 16.56 -1.51
CA GLN A 128 -28.53 15.78 -1.62
C GLN A 128 -28.55 14.97 -2.93
N TRP A 129 -27.43 14.97 -3.64
CA TRP A 129 -27.21 14.12 -4.82
C TRP A 129 -25.92 13.33 -4.65
N GLU A 130 -25.93 12.09 -5.14
CA GLU A 130 -24.78 11.20 -5.11
C GLU A 130 -24.26 10.97 -6.53
N VAL A 131 -22.97 11.22 -6.74
CA VAL A 131 -22.29 10.97 -8.02
C VAL A 131 -21.28 9.85 -7.82
N LEU A 132 -21.57 8.68 -8.37
CA LEU A 132 -20.69 7.51 -8.25
C LEU A 132 -19.36 7.72 -8.98
N PHE A 133 -18.27 7.19 -8.40
CA PHE A 133 -16.97 7.12 -9.06
C PHE A 133 -16.31 5.76 -8.89
N ASP A 134 -15.39 5.48 -9.82
CA ASP A 134 -14.50 4.31 -9.81
C ASP A 134 -13.18 4.73 -10.47
N MET A 135 -12.10 4.80 -9.70
CA MET A 135 -10.79 5.22 -10.16
C MET A 135 -9.84 4.02 -10.26
N GLN A 136 -9.22 3.87 -11.42
CA GLN A 136 -8.24 2.82 -11.66
C GLN A 136 -6.87 3.26 -11.10
N LEU A 137 -6.36 2.51 -10.12
CA LEU A 137 -5.08 2.71 -9.48
C LEU A 137 -4.05 1.70 -10.03
N PRO A 138 -2.83 2.13 -10.38
CA PRO A 138 -1.83 1.23 -10.93
C PRO A 138 -1.23 0.31 -9.86
N GLY A 139 -0.99 -0.95 -10.19
CA GLY A 139 -0.56 -1.96 -9.23
C GLY A 139 0.90 -1.88 -8.76
N TRP A 140 1.70 -0.99 -9.33
CA TRP A 140 3.08 -0.74 -8.89
C TRP A 140 3.17 0.20 -7.68
N LEU A 141 2.09 0.87 -7.29
CA LEU A 141 2.11 1.85 -6.20
C LEU A 141 2.65 1.23 -4.90
N PRO A 142 3.61 1.88 -4.22
CA PRO A 142 4.11 1.38 -2.94
C PRO A 142 3.01 1.46 -1.87
N PRO A 143 3.09 0.63 -0.82
CA PRO A 143 2.13 0.74 0.29
C PRO A 143 2.24 2.09 1.01
N THR A 144 1.16 2.50 1.67
CA THR A 144 1.17 3.58 2.66
C THR A 144 2.07 3.17 3.81
N VAL A 145 3.08 3.98 4.11
CA VAL A 145 4.03 3.68 5.19
C VAL A 145 4.53 4.98 5.78
N ASP A 146 4.49 5.06 7.11
CA ASP A 146 5.04 6.20 7.85
C ASP A 146 6.57 6.13 7.87
N CYS A 147 7.21 7.30 7.75
CA CYS A 147 8.66 7.43 7.72
C CYS A 147 9.14 8.38 8.80
N GLY A 148 9.91 7.86 9.75
CA GLY A 148 10.53 8.62 10.83
C GLY A 148 9.54 9.06 11.92
N HIS A 149 10.07 9.76 12.94
CA HIS A 149 9.27 10.24 14.07
C HIS A 149 8.58 11.59 13.79
N GLU A 150 8.98 12.30 12.73
CA GLU A 150 8.56 13.68 12.46
C GLU A 150 7.39 13.79 11.46
N GLY A 151 6.76 12.67 11.08
CA GLY A 151 5.52 12.68 10.30
C GLY A 151 5.69 12.65 8.78
N GLY A 152 6.77 12.04 8.27
CA GLY A 152 6.92 11.73 6.84
C GLY A 152 6.31 10.39 6.47
N GLY A 153 6.47 9.98 5.21
CA GLY A 153 6.00 8.69 4.73
C GLY A 153 5.53 8.71 3.30
N THR A 154 5.02 7.57 2.86
CA THR A 154 4.24 7.41 1.63
C THR A 154 2.76 7.46 1.98
N GLN A 155 2.02 8.37 1.36
CA GLN A 155 0.61 8.63 1.64
C GLN A 155 -0.15 8.90 0.35
N TYR A 156 -1.46 8.63 0.38
CA TYR A 156 -2.36 8.86 -0.74
C TYR A 156 -3.60 9.60 -0.27
N THR A 157 -4.07 10.52 -1.09
CA THR A 157 -5.24 11.35 -0.76
C THR A 157 -6.08 11.54 -2.02
N ILE A 158 -7.40 11.49 -1.86
CA ILE A 158 -8.35 11.84 -2.91
C ILE A 158 -8.90 13.24 -2.66
N TYR A 159 -8.98 14.02 -3.73
CA TYR A 159 -9.48 15.39 -3.77
C TYR A 159 -10.61 15.46 -4.76
N ALA A 160 -11.57 16.36 -4.53
CA ALA A 160 -12.64 16.63 -5.46
C ALA A 160 -12.88 18.12 -5.58
N THR A 161 -13.08 18.58 -6.82
CA THR A 161 -13.33 19.99 -7.12
C THR A 161 -14.52 20.08 -8.07
N ALA A 162 -15.51 20.88 -7.67
CA ALA A 162 -16.66 21.25 -8.49
C ALA A 162 -16.50 22.69 -8.99
N THR A 163 -16.65 22.89 -10.29
CA THR A 163 -16.67 24.21 -10.92
C THR A 163 -18.04 24.51 -11.48
N PHE A 164 -18.46 25.76 -11.37
CA PHE A 164 -19.78 26.21 -11.82
C PHE A 164 -19.73 26.63 -13.28
N ALA A 165 -20.81 26.36 -14.01
CA ALA A 165 -21.01 26.94 -15.33
C ALA A 165 -21.20 28.45 -15.17
N ASP A 166 -20.48 29.23 -15.98
CA ASP A 166 -20.78 30.65 -16.10
C ASP A 166 -22.22 30.74 -16.62
N ASN A 167 -23.08 31.38 -15.83
CA ASN A 167 -24.50 31.47 -16.13
C ASN A 167 -24.64 32.45 -17.31
N GLU A 168 -24.46 31.95 -18.54
CA GLU A 168 -24.65 32.65 -19.80
C GLU A 168 -26.14 32.96 -19.99
N ARG A 169 -26.71 33.76 -19.09
CA ARG A 169 -27.88 34.54 -19.48
C ARG A 169 -27.35 35.57 -20.46
N SER A 170 -27.46 35.28 -21.75
CA SER A 170 -27.32 36.22 -22.87
C SER A 170 -28.38 37.32 -22.73
N THR A 171 -28.22 38.15 -21.72
CA THR A 171 -29.07 39.29 -21.51
C THR A 171 -28.60 40.39 -22.45
N SER A 172 -29.29 40.46 -23.58
CA SER A 172 -29.26 41.51 -24.60
C SER A 172 -29.53 42.90 -24.00
N TRP A 173 -28.58 43.49 -23.29
CA TRP A 173 -28.67 44.90 -22.87
C TRP A 173 -27.29 45.56 -22.89
N TYR A 174 -27.13 46.57 -23.75
CA TYR A 174 -25.92 47.36 -24.02
C TYR A 174 -25.35 48.16 -22.83
N PHE A 175 -25.82 47.94 -21.59
CA PHE A 175 -25.39 48.67 -20.38
C PHE A 175 -24.77 47.79 -19.26
N SER A 176 -24.60 46.49 -19.48
CA SER A 176 -24.05 45.55 -18.48
C SER A 176 -22.52 45.61 -18.29
N SER A 177 -21.79 46.37 -19.12
CA SER A 177 -20.32 46.43 -19.10
C SER A 177 -19.72 47.01 -17.81
N LEU A 178 -20.46 47.84 -17.05
CA LEU A 178 -19.93 48.46 -15.83
C LEU A 178 -20.22 47.64 -14.56
N TYR A 179 -21.25 46.78 -14.57
CA TYR A 179 -21.61 45.94 -13.43
C TYR A 179 -20.92 44.57 -13.42
N ASN A 180 -20.34 44.14 -14.54
CA ASN A 180 -19.54 42.91 -14.60
C ASN A 180 -18.20 43.02 -13.86
N MET A 181 -17.73 44.23 -13.57
CA MET A 181 -16.45 44.45 -12.86
C MET A 181 -16.50 44.06 -11.37
N MET A 182 -17.70 43.86 -10.80
CA MET A 182 -17.89 43.46 -9.40
C MET A 182 -18.53 42.06 -9.23
N ARG A 183 -18.78 41.32 -10.31
CA ARG A 183 -19.23 39.94 -10.19
C ARG A 183 -18.04 39.06 -9.84
N THR A 184 -17.97 38.65 -8.58
CA THR A 184 -17.09 37.56 -8.15
C THR A 184 -17.46 36.32 -8.96
N LYS A 185 -16.56 35.89 -9.86
CA LYS A 185 -16.68 34.58 -10.52
C LYS A 185 -16.93 33.54 -9.41
N PRO A 186 -17.94 32.67 -9.54
CA PRO A 186 -18.20 31.68 -8.51
C PRO A 186 -16.93 30.86 -8.29
N GLN A 187 -16.42 30.88 -7.06
CA GLN A 187 -15.22 30.16 -6.70
C GLN A 187 -15.51 28.65 -6.82
N PRO A 188 -14.59 27.84 -7.34
CA PRO A 188 -14.72 26.39 -7.27
C PRO A 188 -14.96 25.94 -5.83
N ILE A 189 -15.76 24.89 -5.67
CA ILE A 189 -15.98 24.23 -4.39
C ILE A 189 -15.06 23.02 -4.33
N GLU A 190 -14.28 22.95 -3.26
CA GLU A 190 -13.36 21.85 -2.99
C GLU A 190 -13.93 21.04 -1.83
N ALA A 191 -13.88 19.72 -1.96
CA ALA A 191 -14.21 18.81 -0.88
C ALA A 191 -13.08 18.75 0.15
N GLU A 192 -13.40 18.34 1.38
CA GLU A 192 -12.36 17.95 2.34
C GLU A 192 -11.55 16.76 1.76
N PRO A 193 -10.21 16.85 1.74
CA PRO A 193 -9.39 15.76 1.21
C PRO A 193 -9.52 14.49 2.06
N VAL A 194 -9.72 13.35 1.41
CA VAL A 194 -9.89 12.07 2.10
C VAL A 194 -8.64 11.22 1.96
N PRO A 195 -7.96 10.84 3.06
CA PRO A 195 -6.79 9.97 3.00
C PRO A 195 -7.20 8.55 2.60
N ILE A 196 -6.38 7.89 1.77
CA ILE A 196 -6.57 6.52 1.32
C ILE A 196 -5.35 5.68 1.72
N GLU A 197 -5.57 4.61 2.47
CA GLU A 197 -4.51 3.69 2.87
C GLU A 197 -4.27 2.61 1.80
N LEU A 198 -3.05 2.50 1.31
CA LEU A 198 -2.64 1.46 0.38
C LEU A 198 -1.91 0.35 1.14
N ALA A 199 -2.56 -0.80 1.34
CA ALA A 199 -1.96 -1.94 2.02
C ALA A 199 -1.58 -3.02 0.99
N ARG A 200 -0.33 -3.50 1.03
CA ARG A 200 0.13 -4.55 0.11
C ARG A 200 0.22 -5.89 0.84
N HIS A 201 -0.55 -6.85 0.33
CA HIS A 201 -0.65 -8.19 0.88
C HIS A 201 -0.10 -9.22 -0.10
N ARG A 202 0.28 -10.38 0.43
CA ARG A 202 0.44 -11.60 -0.35
C ARG A 202 -0.50 -12.65 0.19
N SER A 203 -1.12 -13.36 -0.74
CA SER A 203 -1.89 -14.56 -0.43
C SER A 203 -0.97 -15.77 -0.51
N PRO A 204 -1.02 -16.69 0.47
CA PRO A 204 -0.37 -17.97 0.31
C PRO A 204 -0.99 -18.70 -0.90
N PRO A 205 -0.22 -19.51 -1.63
CA PRO A 205 -0.76 -20.28 -2.76
C PRO A 205 -1.92 -21.16 -2.27
N PRO A 206 -2.99 -21.32 -3.08
CA PRO A 206 -4.14 -22.13 -2.70
C PRO A 206 -3.68 -23.54 -2.36
N ARG A 207 -4.12 -24.02 -1.18
CA ARG A 207 -3.75 -25.35 -0.69
C ARG A 207 -4.58 -26.38 -1.45
N LEU A 208 -4.02 -26.90 -2.54
CA LEU A 208 -4.67 -27.96 -3.33
C LEU A 208 -4.85 -29.27 -2.54
N PHE A 209 -4.12 -29.45 -1.42
CA PHE A 209 -4.18 -30.65 -0.59
C PHE A 209 -4.17 -30.29 0.91
N PRO A 210 -5.23 -30.58 1.69
CA PRO A 210 -5.33 -30.25 3.11
C PRO A 210 -4.43 -31.08 4.05
N GLU A 211 -3.80 -32.16 3.58
CA GLU A 211 -3.45 -33.28 4.49
C GLU A 211 -1.98 -33.51 4.82
N THR A 212 -1.01 -32.76 4.28
CA THR A 212 0.38 -32.89 4.78
C THR A 212 0.55 -32.04 6.04
N SER A 213 0.20 -32.63 7.18
CA SER A 213 0.00 -32.05 8.52
C SER A 213 1.22 -31.44 9.22
N ASN A 214 2.22 -30.91 8.50
CA ASN A 214 3.42 -30.38 9.16
C ASN A 214 4.18 -29.33 8.34
N ARG A 215 3.46 -28.39 7.71
CA ARG A 215 4.12 -27.22 7.11
C ARG A 215 4.17 -26.08 8.12
N ASP A 216 5.33 -25.91 8.72
CA ASP A 216 5.69 -24.82 9.63
C ASP A 216 5.72 -23.42 8.93
N ALA A 217 5.57 -23.35 7.60
CA ALA A 217 5.56 -22.09 6.83
C ALA A 217 4.27 -21.88 6.03
N LEU A 218 3.84 -20.62 5.94
CA LEU A 218 2.69 -20.21 5.11
C LEU A 218 2.98 -20.23 3.60
N PHE A 219 4.23 -19.95 3.21
CA PHE A 219 4.66 -19.86 1.82
C PHE A 219 5.59 -21.03 1.42
N PRO A 220 5.73 -21.33 0.12
CA PRO A 220 6.66 -22.35 -0.36
C PRO A 220 8.09 -22.09 0.09
N LEU A 221 8.81 -23.15 0.42
CA LEU A 221 10.24 -23.12 0.67
C LEU A 221 11.02 -23.07 -0.64
N VAL A 222 12.05 -22.24 -0.70
CA VAL A 222 12.91 -22.04 -1.86
C VAL A 222 14.36 -22.27 -1.46
N ASP A 223 15.11 -22.97 -2.31
CA ASP A 223 16.53 -23.19 -2.15
C ASP A 223 17.33 -21.98 -2.62
N HIS A 224 18.22 -21.48 -1.76
CA HIS A 224 19.15 -20.40 -2.07
C HIS A 224 20.59 -20.96 -2.08
N PRO A 225 21.19 -21.24 -3.25
CA PRO A 225 22.61 -21.52 -3.33
C PRO A 225 23.38 -20.27 -2.88
N ALA A 226 24.26 -20.44 -1.91
CA ALA A 226 24.86 -19.33 -1.20
C ALA A 226 26.37 -19.26 -1.44
N THR A 227 26.89 -18.06 -1.70
CA THR A 227 28.32 -17.83 -1.81
C THR A 227 28.90 -17.52 -0.44
N ILE A 228 29.84 -18.34 0.02
CA ILE A 228 30.49 -18.16 1.32
C ILE A 228 31.45 -16.97 1.25
N THR A 229 31.37 -16.11 2.27
CA THR A 229 32.35 -15.05 2.52
C THR A 229 33.20 -15.42 3.73
N TYR A 230 34.50 -15.58 3.50
CA TYR A 230 35.47 -15.90 4.56
C TYR A 230 35.95 -14.63 5.26
N LEU A 231 35.95 -14.64 6.58
CA LEU A 231 36.47 -13.56 7.41
C LEU A 231 37.94 -13.85 7.72
N ASP A 232 38.84 -12.92 7.37
CA ASP A 232 40.28 -13.01 7.65
C ASP A 232 40.88 -14.38 7.25
N HIS A 233 40.94 -14.64 5.94
CA HIS A 233 41.43 -15.91 5.41
C HIS A 233 42.84 -16.23 5.92
N ASP A 234 42.98 -17.38 6.59
CA ASP A 234 44.28 -17.91 6.98
C ASP A 234 44.94 -18.60 5.78
N GLU A 235 46.06 -18.06 5.31
CA GLU A 235 46.80 -18.53 4.13
C GLU A 235 47.26 -19.99 4.24
N ARG A 236 47.27 -20.57 5.44
CA ARG A 236 47.60 -21.98 5.67
C ARG A 236 46.49 -22.94 5.21
N ILE A 237 45.26 -22.45 5.03
CA ILE A 237 44.16 -23.25 4.51
C ILE A 237 44.16 -23.12 2.98
N PRO A 238 44.26 -24.22 2.22
CA PRO A 238 44.21 -24.16 0.76
C PRO A 238 42.92 -23.49 0.26
N VAL A 239 43.05 -22.48 -0.61
CA VAL A 239 41.89 -21.74 -1.14
C VAL A 239 40.97 -22.64 -1.96
N GLU A 240 41.52 -23.67 -2.60
CA GLU A 240 40.78 -24.69 -3.33
C GLU A 240 39.81 -25.42 -2.40
N LEU A 241 40.27 -25.78 -1.20
CA LEU A 241 39.47 -26.46 -0.20
C LEU A 241 38.33 -25.57 0.30
N LEU A 242 38.60 -24.28 0.55
CA LEU A 242 37.54 -23.33 0.90
C LEU A 242 36.52 -23.18 -0.24
N ARG A 243 36.97 -23.04 -1.48
CA ARG A 243 36.07 -22.95 -2.65
C ARG A 243 35.26 -24.22 -2.93
N SER A 244 35.67 -25.37 -2.38
CA SER A 244 34.92 -26.62 -2.51
C SER A 244 33.68 -26.69 -1.63
N VAL A 245 33.56 -25.81 -0.63
CA VAL A 245 32.44 -25.83 0.30
C VAL A 245 31.20 -25.25 -0.38
N ASP A 246 30.20 -26.11 -0.58
CA ASP A 246 28.90 -25.72 -1.09
C ASP A 246 27.92 -25.52 0.07
N VAL A 247 27.17 -24.42 0.02
CA VAL A 247 26.10 -24.13 0.98
C VAL A 247 24.80 -23.85 0.24
N ILE A 248 23.73 -24.52 0.63
CA ILE A 248 22.37 -24.22 0.22
C ILE A 248 21.55 -23.92 1.46
N VAL A 249 20.90 -22.77 1.46
CA VAL A 249 19.96 -22.38 2.52
C VAL A 249 18.55 -22.43 1.95
N THR A 250 17.69 -23.26 2.52
CA THR A 250 16.27 -23.33 2.17
C THR A 250 15.48 -22.46 3.14
N ALA A 251 14.70 -21.50 2.64
CA ALA A 251 13.86 -20.63 3.46
C ALA A 251 12.51 -20.36 2.75
N PRO A 252 11.46 -19.90 3.46
CA PRO A 252 10.21 -19.51 2.82
C PRO A 252 10.44 -18.37 1.82
N GLN A 253 9.80 -18.47 0.65
CA GLN A 253 9.86 -17.42 -0.38
C GLN A 253 9.41 -16.07 0.17
N HIS A 254 8.36 -16.10 0.99
CA HIS A 254 7.87 -14.98 1.77
C HIS A 254 7.59 -15.41 3.19
N ILE A 255 7.63 -14.47 4.11
CA ILE A 255 7.34 -14.68 5.53
C ILE A 255 6.27 -13.66 5.91
N GLY A 256 5.17 -14.10 6.49
CA GLY A 256 4.14 -13.22 7.04
C GLY A 256 4.72 -12.42 8.21
N CYS A 257 4.40 -11.13 8.30
CA CYS A 257 4.80 -10.31 9.45
C CYS A 257 4.22 -10.82 10.78
N GLU A 258 3.14 -11.61 10.72
CA GLU A 258 2.53 -12.25 11.89
C GLU A 258 3.15 -13.63 12.22
N GLU A 259 4.08 -14.14 11.38
CA GLU A 259 4.74 -15.42 11.64
C GLU A 259 5.85 -15.28 12.69
N HIS A 260 5.72 -15.99 13.81
CA HIS A 260 6.73 -16.00 14.88
C HIS A 260 7.78 -17.10 14.74
N ARG A 261 7.62 -18.00 13.77
CA ARG A 261 8.54 -19.11 13.53
C ARG A 261 8.78 -19.24 12.05
N VAL A 262 10.05 -19.27 11.65
CA VAL A 262 10.45 -19.40 10.25
C VAL A 262 11.27 -20.67 10.11
N PRO A 263 10.78 -21.68 9.38
CA PRO A 263 11.55 -22.89 9.15
C PRO A 263 12.66 -22.61 8.14
N VAL A 264 13.90 -22.86 8.52
CA VAL A 264 15.08 -22.76 7.66
C VAL A 264 15.78 -24.11 7.61
N SER A 265 16.24 -24.51 6.44
CA SER A 265 17.11 -25.68 6.27
C SER A 265 18.48 -25.23 5.80
N LEU A 266 19.53 -25.72 6.46
CA LEU A 266 20.91 -25.52 6.05
C LEU A 266 21.45 -26.84 5.48
N ARG A 267 21.92 -26.81 4.24
CA ARG A 267 22.67 -27.90 3.62
C ARG A 267 24.08 -27.45 3.34
N VAL A 268 25.06 -28.23 3.81
CA VAL A 268 26.49 -27.95 3.61
C VAL A 268 27.20 -29.24 3.20
N ARG A 269 28.19 -29.11 2.31
CA ARG A 269 29.11 -30.18 1.93
C ARG A 269 30.44 -29.58 1.48
N ALA A 270 31.48 -30.40 1.34
CA ALA A 270 32.70 -30.03 0.64
C ALA A 270 32.89 -31.00 -0.54
N ASN A 271 32.94 -30.45 -1.75
CA ASN A 271 33.11 -31.26 -2.96
C ASN A 271 34.44 -32.01 -2.93
N ASP A 272 34.41 -33.28 -3.34
CA ASP A 272 35.60 -34.13 -3.33
C ASP A 272 36.68 -33.60 -4.31
N LEU A 273 37.71 -32.97 -3.76
CA LEU A 273 38.90 -32.52 -4.49
C LEU A 273 39.95 -33.62 -4.67
N GLY A 274 39.63 -34.89 -4.41
CA GLY A 274 40.61 -35.98 -4.31
C GLY A 274 41.14 -36.14 -2.87
N SER A 275 40.21 -35.93 -1.92
CA SER A 275 40.13 -36.05 -0.45
C SER A 275 41.27 -36.57 0.47
N SER A 276 42.47 -36.93 0.05
CA SER A 276 43.53 -37.37 0.99
C SER A 276 44.68 -36.39 1.19
N SER A 277 45.07 -35.58 0.19
CA SER A 277 46.31 -34.80 0.29
C SER A 277 46.16 -33.39 0.88
N LEU A 278 44.96 -32.82 0.92
CA LEU A 278 44.76 -31.40 1.30
C LEU A 278 44.30 -31.20 2.74
N GLY A 279 43.94 -32.27 3.47
CA GLY A 279 43.33 -32.19 4.80
C GLY A 279 41.80 -32.15 4.76
N THR A 280 41.16 -32.04 5.93
CA THR A 280 39.70 -32.07 6.08
C THR A 280 39.15 -30.79 6.69
N LEU A 281 37.96 -30.38 6.26
CA LEU A 281 37.22 -29.29 6.90
C LEU A 281 36.16 -29.88 7.83
N ARG A 282 36.08 -29.34 9.04
CA ARG A 282 35.05 -29.68 10.02
C ARG A 282 34.25 -28.44 10.37
N LEU A 283 32.93 -28.53 10.32
CA LEU A 283 32.03 -27.51 10.85
C LEU A 283 31.90 -27.72 12.37
N ASP A 284 32.47 -26.82 13.16
CA ASP A 284 32.41 -26.90 14.63
C ASP A 284 31.09 -26.37 15.18
N ASP A 285 30.62 -25.23 14.65
CA ASP A 285 29.35 -24.61 15.00
C ASP A 285 28.91 -23.61 13.92
N PHE A 286 27.63 -23.25 13.95
CA PHE A 286 27.09 -22.19 13.10
C PHE A 286 26.14 -21.28 13.90
N GLU A 287 26.02 -20.04 13.46
CA GLU A 287 25.14 -19.04 14.05
C GLU A 287 24.17 -18.47 13.02
N ILE A 288 22.96 -18.18 13.45
CA ILE A 288 21.91 -17.59 12.62
C ILE A 288 21.50 -16.24 13.18
N GLU A 289 21.50 -15.23 12.31
CA GLU A 289 21.00 -13.89 12.57
C GLU A 289 19.93 -13.57 11.53
N VAL A 290 18.84 -12.93 11.97
CA VAL A 290 17.83 -12.36 11.06
C VAL A 290 17.81 -10.87 11.31
N ASN A 291 18.10 -10.09 10.27
CA ASN A 291 18.30 -8.65 10.35
C ASN A 291 17.23 -7.94 9.50
N GLN A 292 16.56 -6.95 10.09
CA GLN A 292 15.80 -5.92 9.37
C GLN A 292 16.69 -4.70 9.21
N THR A 293 16.89 -4.24 7.98
CA THR A 293 17.61 -3.00 7.68
C THR A 293 16.66 -1.99 7.05
N GLU A 294 16.38 -0.92 7.78
CA GLU A 294 15.64 0.24 7.31
C GLU A 294 16.64 1.28 6.82
N LYS A 295 16.71 1.46 5.51
CA LYS A 295 17.50 2.51 4.87
C LYS A 295 16.60 3.68 4.52
N PHE A 296 17.03 4.86 4.87
CA PHE A 296 16.33 6.11 4.58
C PHE A 296 17.23 7.04 3.76
N SER A 297 16.60 7.92 3.01
CA SER A 297 17.29 8.91 2.19
C SER A 297 16.56 10.25 2.18
N SER A 298 17.31 11.33 2.35
CA SER A 298 16.77 12.70 2.25
C SER A 298 16.37 13.10 0.84
N ARG A 299 16.68 12.28 -0.18
CA ARG A 299 16.26 12.45 -1.56
C ARG A 299 15.64 11.15 -2.09
N PRO A 300 14.83 11.20 -3.16
CA PRO A 300 14.29 10.00 -3.76
C PRO A 300 15.45 9.10 -4.24
N MET A 301 15.42 7.83 -3.84
CA MET A 301 16.43 6.86 -4.24
C MET A 301 16.39 6.65 -5.74
N SER A 302 17.53 6.79 -6.43
CA SER A 302 17.64 6.60 -7.87
C SER A 302 17.09 5.23 -8.30
N ALA A 303 17.45 4.17 -7.57
CA ALA A 303 16.95 2.83 -7.83
C ALA A 303 15.41 2.73 -7.83
N TYR A 304 14.69 3.59 -7.10
CA TYR A 304 13.23 3.64 -7.13
C TYR A 304 12.75 4.38 -8.38
N VAL A 305 13.27 5.58 -8.62
CA VAL A 305 12.93 6.43 -9.78
C VAL A 305 13.19 5.69 -11.10
N ASP A 306 14.28 4.93 -11.18
CA ASP A 306 14.67 4.16 -12.36
C ASP A 306 13.81 2.90 -12.58
N SER A 307 13.18 2.37 -11.52
CA SER A 307 12.43 1.11 -11.55
C SER A 307 10.91 1.30 -11.72
N PHE A 308 10.39 2.51 -11.53
CA PHE A 308 8.94 2.76 -11.47
C PHE A 308 8.54 3.96 -12.33
N PRO A 309 7.32 3.97 -12.92
CA PRO A 309 6.88 5.04 -13.81
C PRO A 309 6.41 6.28 -13.04
N VAL A 310 7.35 6.95 -12.36
CA VAL A 310 7.09 8.18 -11.60
C VAL A 310 6.89 9.39 -12.53
N PRO A 311 6.17 10.43 -12.10
CA PRO A 311 6.02 11.68 -12.85
C PRO A 311 7.39 12.31 -13.17
N PRO A 312 7.52 12.92 -14.36
CA PRO A 312 8.76 13.57 -14.80
C PRO A 312 9.09 14.80 -13.93
N SER A 313 10.34 15.25 -13.94
CA SER A 313 10.82 16.32 -13.05
C SER A 313 10.05 17.65 -13.10
N HIS A 314 9.39 17.99 -14.21
CA HIS A 314 8.57 19.20 -14.31
C HIS A 314 7.21 19.06 -13.59
N GLU A 315 6.75 17.83 -13.38
CA GLU A 315 5.59 17.50 -12.55
C GLU A 315 5.99 17.14 -11.11
N GLN A 316 7.27 17.31 -10.74
CA GLN A 316 7.73 17.10 -9.37
C GLN A 316 7.85 18.42 -8.62
N PRO A 317 7.71 18.45 -7.28
CA PRO A 317 8.09 19.61 -6.49
C PRO A 317 9.57 19.99 -6.73
N PRO A 318 9.93 21.28 -6.70
CA PRO A 318 9.07 22.44 -6.48
C PRO A 318 8.34 22.93 -7.74
N ASN A 319 8.62 22.37 -8.93
CA ASN A 319 8.03 22.83 -10.20
C ASN A 319 6.52 22.71 -10.21
N MET A 320 6.00 21.63 -9.63
CA MET A 320 4.58 21.44 -9.38
C MET A 320 4.38 21.06 -7.91
N PRO A 321 3.87 21.97 -7.05
CA PRO A 321 3.71 21.70 -5.62
C PRO A 321 2.72 20.56 -5.39
N LEU A 322 2.90 19.81 -4.30
CA LEU A 322 1.93 18.80 -3.83
C LEU A 322 0.60 19.49 -3.47
N LEU A 323 -0.53 18.78 -3.61
CA LEU A 323 -1.85 19.35 -3.29
C LEU A 323 -2.02 19.59 -1.79
N SER A 324 -1.50 18.68 -0.97
CA SER A 324 -1.41 18.85 0.49
C SER A 324 0.00 18.50 0.94
N PRO A 325 0.94 19.47 0.94
CA PRO A 325 2.30 19.23 1.43
C PRO A 325 2.33 19.16 2.96
N HIS A 326 3.34 18.49 3.51
CA HIS A 326 3.60 18.49 4.96
C HIS A 326 3.78 19.93 5.47
N PRO A 327 3.32 20.28 6.69
CA PRO A 327 3.47 21.63 7.24
C PRO A 327 4.92 22.14 7.30
N TRP A 328 5.89 21.23 7.33
CA TRP A 328 7.30 21.58 7.30
C TRP A 328 7.72 22.22 5.98
N GLN A 329 7.08 21.91 4.85
CA GLN A 329 7.42 22.51 3.56
C GLN A 329 7.45 24.04 3.63
N ALA A 330 6.48 24.65 4.30
CA ALA A 330 6.42 26.11 4.47
C ALA A 330 7.64 26.66 5.23
N LEU A 331 8.10 25.96 6.27
CA LEU A 331 9.29 26.36 7.03
C LEU A 331 10.56 26.29 6.18
N TYR A 332 10.68 25.29 5.31
CA TYR A 332 11.81 25.17 4.38
C TYR A 332 11.74 26.20 3.26
N ALA A 333 10.56 26.47 2.71
CA ALA A 333 10.36 27.51 1.71
C ALA A 333 10.74 28.90 2.24
N LEU A 334 10.55 29.14 3.54
CA LEU A 334 10.97 30.36 4.23
C LEU A 334 12.47 30.38 4.62
N GLY A 335 13.22 29.29 4.37
CA GLY A 335 14.62 29.18 4.76
C GLY A 335 14.86 29.12 6.27
N LEU A 336 13.83 28.76 7.05
CA LEU A 336 13.92 28.65 8.51
C LEU A 336 14.59 27.35 8.97
N VAL A 337 14.78 26.41 8.06
CA VAL A 337 15.45 25.13 8.32
C VAL A 337 16.51 24.88 7.24
N VAL A 338 17.65 24.32 7.66
CA VAL A 338 18.81 24.10 6.80
C VAL A 338 18.49 23.03 5.76
N GLN A 339 18.63 23.37 4.48
CA GLN A 339 18.65 22.40 3.39
C GLN A 339 20.08 21.89 3.18
N HIS A 340 20.23 20.58 3.01
CA HIS A 340 21.50 19.97 2.67
C HIS A 340 21.65 19.82 1.15
N ASP A 341 22.79 20.29 0.62
CA ASP A 341 23.10 20.19 -0.82
C ASP A 341 23.34 18.74 -1.29
N TYR A 342 23.60 17.82 -0.36
CA TYR A 342 23.87 16.41 -0.62
C TYR A 342 22.79 15.51 -0.02
N ALA A 343 22.57 14.35 -0.66
CA ALA A 343 21.68 13.34 -0.13
C ALA A 343 22.26 12.76 1.17
N VAL A 344 21.52 12.90 2.27
CA VAL A 344 21.83 12.27 3.55
C VAL A 344 21.17 10.90 3.54
N ASN A 345 21.98 9.86 3.70
CA ASN A 345 21.50 8.49 3.83
C ASN A 345 21.83 8.00 5.24
N TRP A 346 20.86 7.36 5.88
CA TRP A 346 21.09 6.66 7.14
C TRP A 346 20.41 5.30 7.08
N SER A 347 20.91 4.38 7.89
CA SER A 347 20.35 3.05 8.00
C SER A 347 20.24 2.66 9.46
N GLN A 348 19.13 2.02 9.79
CA GLN A 348 18.89 1.41 11.07
C GLN A 348 18.81 -0.10 10.87
N GLN A 349 19.56 -0.84 11.68
CA GLN A 349 19.50 -2.29 11.70
C GLN A 349 18.86 -2.76 13.01
N THR A 350 17.93 -3.71 12.89
CA THR A 350 17.22 -4.34 14.00
C THR A 350 17.37 -5.85 13.87
N HIS A 351 17.78 -6.52 14.96
CA HIS A 351 17.84 -7.98 15.00
C HIS A 351 16.45 -8.52 15.35
N LEU A 352 15.96 -9.48 14.55
CA LEU A 352 14.63 -10.05 14.69
C LEU A 352 14.61 -11.37 15.50
N VAL A 353 15.79 -11.87 15.86
CA VAL A 353 15.93 -13.10 16.65
C VAL A 353 16.16 -12.76 18.11
N SER A 354 15.48 -13.45 19.04
CA SER A 354 15.68 -13.26 20.47
C SER A 354 17.15 -13.52 20.85
N GLY A 355 17.79 -12.55 21.50
CA GLY A 355 19.22 -12.64 21.84
C GLY A 355 20.18 -12.28 20.69
N ASN A 356 19.66 -11.64 19.64
CA ASN A 356 20.34 -11.17 18.42
C ASN A 356 20.80 -12.29 17.47
N ARG A 357 21.22 -13.44 18.01
CA ARG A 357 21.68 -14.60 17.25
C ARG A 357 21.36 -15.90 17.96
N VAL A 358 21.20 -16.98 17.20
CA VAL A 358 21.08 -18.34 17.73
C VAL A 358 22.25 -19.16 17.25
N ARG A 359 22.96 -19.81 18.19
CA ARG A 359 24.11 -20.67 17.88
C ARG A 359 23.71 -22.13 17.99
N PHE A 360 24.14 -22.91 17.01
CA PHE A 360 23.92 -24.34 16.91
C PHE A 360 25.26 -25.05 16.86
N LYS A 361 25.39 -26.13 17.63
CA LYS A 361 26.56 -27.01 17.62
C LYS A 361 26.14 -28.38 17.10
N PRO A 362 26.76 -28.89 16.02
CA PRO A 362 26.60 -30.28 15.64
C PRO A 362 26.91 -31.22 16.81
N ALA A 363 26.29 -32.40 16.82
CA ALA A 363 26.59 -33.42 17.81
C ALA A 363 28.06 -33.89 17.68
N LEU A 364 28.58 -34.56 18.72
CA LEU A 364 29.89 -35.22 18.72
C LEU A 364 31.11 -34.30 18.49
N GLY A 365 30.96 -32.98 18.70
CA GLY A 365 32.09 -32.04 18.70
C GLY A 365 32.45 -31.48 17.31
N GLY A 366 31.60 -31.67 16.31
CA GLY A 366 31.73 -31.09 14.98
C GLY A 366 31.22 -32.03 13.89
N LEU A 367 31.04 -31.51 12.69
CA LEU A 367 30.61 -32.24 11.51
C LEU A 367 31.71 -32.17 10.45
N GLU A 368 32.32 -33.31 10.13
CA GLU A 368 33.27 -33.39 9.01
C GLU A 368 32.52 -33.16 7.69
N LEU A 369 33.04 -32.26 6.87
CA LEU A 369 32.45 -31.90 5.58
C LEU A 369 33.03 -32.80 4.50
N ASN A 370 32.18 -33.66 3.95
CA ASN A 370 32.49 -34.60 2.89
C ASN A 370 31.65 -34.28 1.64
N ASP A 371 31.69 -35.12 0.61
CA ASP A 371 30.89 -34.94 -0.63
C ASP A 371 29.36 -35.09 -0.40
N ASP A 372 28.99 -35.78 0.69
CA ASP A 372 27.61 -35.95 1.11
C ASP A 372 27.03 -34.67 1.73
N TRP A 373 25.78 -34.35 1.37
CA TRP A 373 25.06 -33.24 1.95
C TRP A 373 24.69 -33.50 3.40
N ALA A 374 25.26 -32.71 4.31
CA ALA A 374 24.76 -32.62 5.67
C ALA A 374 23.60 -31.62 5.74
N LYS A 375 22.43 -32.09 6.17
CA LYS A 375 21.19 -31.28 6.27
C LYS A 375 20.84 -31.01 7.74
N MET A 376 20.52 -29.75 8.04
CA MET A 376 20.09 -29.28 9.36
C MET A 376 18.80 -28.48 9.22
N ASP A 377 17.70 -28.99 9.78
CA ASP A 377 16.40 -28.32 9.80
C ASP A 377 16.22 -27.53 11.11
N ILE A 378 15.99 -26.23 10.99
CA ILE A 378 16.11 -25.26 12.08
C ILE A 378 14.89 -24.31 12.08
N PRO A 379 14.00 -24.39 13.07
CA PRO A 379 12.96 -23.39 13.25
C PRO A 379 13.54 -22.16 13.96
N ILE A 380 13.56 -21.02 13.26
CA ILE A 380 14.01 -19.74 13.82
C ILE A 380 12.80 -19.04 14.46
N SER A 381 12.89 -18.73 15.75
CA SER A 381 11.89 -17.89 16.41
C SER A 381 12.14 -16.42 16.11
N ILE A 382 11.14 -15.75 15.55
CA ILE A 382 11.12 -14.31 15.31
C ILE A 382 10.39 -13.65 16.46
N ASP A 383 11.05 -12.68 17.07
CA ASP A 383 10.44 -11.81 18.08
C ASP A 383 10.07 -10.49 17.41
N PRO A 384 8.80 -10.23 17.13
CA PRO A 384 8.37 -8.98 16.50
C PRO A 384 8.47 -7.78 17.44
N THR A 385 8.77 -8.00 18.73
CA THR A 385 8.65 -7.02 19.82
C THR A 385 9.94 -6.75 20.55
N THR A 386 11.12 -7.03 19.98
CA THR A 386 12.42 -7.09 20.71
C THR A 386 12.79 -5.81 21.50
N ARG A 387 12.19 -5.63 22.69
CA ARG A 387 12.71 -4.94 23.88
C ARG A 387 12.06 -5.55 25.13
N LYS A 388 12.91 -6.16 25.95
CA LYS A 388 12.57 -6.65 27.31
C LYS A 388 12.52 -5.52 28.37
N SER A 389 12.51 -4.25 28.00
CA SER A 389 12.57 -3.16 28.97
C SER A 389 11.63 -2.00 28.65
N HIS A 390 10.67 -1.82 29.56
CA HIS A 390 9.67 -0.74 29.71
C HIS A 390 8.39 -0.87 28.88
N PRO A 391 7.24 -0.43 29.44
CA PRO A 391 5.95 -0.46 28.76
C PRO A 391 6.07 0.29 27.44
N ALA A 392 5.63 -0.39 26.39
CA ALA A 392 5.84 -0.02 25.01
C ALA A 392 5.58 1.48 24.79
N ARG A 393 6.63 2.26 24.54
CA ARG A 393 6.42 3.64 24.11
C ARG A 393 5.93 3.55 22.67
N LYS A 394 4.89 4.32 22.34
CA LYS A 394 4.38 4.51 20.98
C LYS A 394 5.58 4.82 20.05
N GLY A 395 6.03 3.83 19.26
CA GLY A 395 7.28 3.86 18.50
C GLY A 395 8.24 2.68 18.73
N ASP A 396 7.91 1.70 19.58
CA ASP A 396 8.72 0.48 19.68
C ASP A 396 8.70 -0.32 18.37
N ARG A 397 9.91 -0.69 17.94
CA ARG A 397 10.24 -1.18 16.60
C ARG A 397 9.58 -2.53 16.34
N GLN A 398 8.49 -2.49 15.59
CA GLN A 398 7.80 -3.65 15.09
C GLN A 398 8.51 -4.19 13.85
N LEU A 399 8.53 -5.51 13.68
CA LEU A 399 8.82 -6.16 12.41
C LEU A 399 7.96 -5.49 11.31
N GLN A 400 8.61 -4.97 10.27
CA GLN A 400 7.92 -4.32 9.15
C GLN A 400 7.95 -5.21 7.92
N ALA A 401 6.98 -5.01 7.02
CA ALA A 401 7.02 -5.65 5.73
C ALA A 401 8.26 -5.18 4.93
N THR A 402 8.70 -6.01 3.98
CA THR A 402 9.72 -5.61 3.02
C THR A 402 9.11 -4.55 2.10
N VAL A 403 9.63 -3.34 2.16
CA VAL A 403 9.06 -2.17 1.51
C VAL A 403 10.14 -1.44 0.72
N PHE A 404 9.74 -0.88 -0.44
CA PHE A 404 10.58 0.00 -1.22
C PHE A 404 9.76 1.20 -1.70
N THR A 405 10.04 2.37 -1.13
CA THR A 405 9.42 3.67 -1.45
C THR A 405 10.50 4.65 -1.92
N PRO A 406 10.15 5.86 -2.40
CA PRO A 406 11.14 6.85 -2.82
C PRO A 406 12.18 7.17 -1.73
N HIS A 407 11.76 7.34 -0.48
CA HIS A 407 12.64 7.77 0.63
C HIS A 407 13.03 6.67 1.61
N MET A 408 12.39 5.50 1.55
CA MET A 408 12.63 4.43 2.52
C MET A 408 12.70 3.05 1.85
N ARG A 409 13.63 2.22 2.33
CA ARG A 409 13.77 0.83 1.91
C ARG A 409 13.98 -0.05 3.12
N ILE A 410 13.08 -1.01 3.31
CA ILE A 410 13.17 -2.01 4.36
C ILE A 410 13.55 -3.33 3.71
N LYS A 411 14.69 -3.89 4.11
CA LYS A 411 15.17 -5.20 3.68
C LYS A 411 15.29 -6.13 4.86
N HIS A 412 15.16 -7.41 4.58
CA HIS A 412 15.41 -8.45 5.55
C HIS A 412 16.47 -9.39 5.01
N GLU A 413 17.34 -9.84 5.90
CA GLU A 413 18.46 -10.70 5.56
C GLU A 413 18.66 -11.75 6.63
N LEU A 414 18.79 -13.00 6.21
CA LEU A 414 19.24 -14.12 7.01
C LEU A 414 20.74 -14.26 6.82
N ARG A 415 21.49 -14.07 7.90
CA ARG A 415 22.93 -14.30 7.94
C ARG A 415 23.21 -15.61 8.66
N VAL A 416 23.87 -16.54 7.98
CA VAL A 416 24.34 -17.80 8.58
C VAL A 416 25.85 -17.73 8.69
N GLY A 417 26.37 -17.62 9.91
CA GLY A 417 27.80 -17.66 10.21
C GLY A 417 28.27 -19.07 10.50
N PHE A 418 29.47 -19.43 10.06
CA PHE A 418 30.11 -20.73 10.23
C PHE A 418 31.44 -20.57 10.95
N ASN A 419 31.73 -21.51 11.85
CA ASN A 419 33.05 -21.72 12.40
C ASN A 419 33.58 -23.06 11.88
N LEU A 420 34.49 -22.98 10.91
CA LEU A 420 35.14 -24.13 10.30
C LEU A 420 36.49 -24.37 10.98
N THR A 421 36.84 -25.62 11.22
CA THR A 421 38.18 -26.04 11.62
C THR A 421 38.78 -26.87 10.49
N PHE A 422 39.91 -26.41 9.97
CA PHE A 422 40.75 -27.15 9.05
C PHE A 422 41.69 -28.06 9.85
N VAL A 423 41.64 -29.35 9.53
CA VAL A 423 42.54 -30.37 10.07
C VAL A 423 43.53 -30.74 8.95
N PRO A 424 44.80 -30.35 9.07
CA PRO A 424 45.84 -30.69 8.10
C PRO A 424 45.97 -32.22 7.92
N PRO A 425 46.44 -32.69 6.76
CA PRO A 425 46.67 -34.12 6.54
C PRO A 425 47.77 -34.65 7.48
N GLU A 426 47.71 -35.92 7.86
CA GLU A 426 48.64 -36.52 8.83
C GLU A 426 50.13 -36.39 8.46
N ASP A 427 50.42 -36.32 7.16
CA ASP A 427 51.79 -36.15 6.63
C ASP A 427 52.37 -34.74 6.88
N ALA A 428 51.52 -33.75 7.18
CA ALA A 428 51.94 -32.40 7.52
C ALA A 428 52.37 -32.32 8.99
N SER A 429 53.61 -32.74 9.26
CA SER A 429 54.17 -32.81 10.62
C SER A 429 53.87 -31.57 11.50
N ASN A 430 53.20 -31.83 12.64
CA ASN A 430 52.93 -30.91 13.75
C ASN A 430 52.10 -29.65 13.44
N GLN A 431 51.20 -29.67 12.45
CA GLN A 431 50.29 -28.54 12.28
C GLN A 431 49.06 -28.65 13.21
N GLU A 432 48.86 -27.62 14.03
CA GLU A 432 47.64 -27.49 14.85
C GLU A 432 46.42 -27.21 13.96
N PRO A 433 45.20 -27.65 14.34
CA PRO A 433 43.98 -27.33 13.63
C PRO A 433 43.77 -25.81 13.51
N ILE A 434 43.41 -25.34 12.32
CA ILE A 434 43.27 -23.91 12.01
C ILE A 434 41.79 -23.56 11.95
N LYS A 435 41.38 -22.48 12.62
CA LYS A 435 39.99 -22.02 12.61
C LYS A 435 39.76 -20.97 11.54
N GLN A 436 38.66 -21.10 10.81
CA GLN A 436 38.22 -20.19 9.78
C GLN A 436 36.76 -19.81 10.02
N ALA A 437 36.51 -18.52 10.24
CA ALA A 437 35.16 -18.00 10.30
C ALA A 437 34.68 -17.64 8.88
N ALA A 438 33.40 -17.89 8.61
CA ALA A 438 32.78 -17.56 7.34
C ALA A 438 31.30 -17.22 7.53
N TYR A 439 30.65 -16.64 6.53
CA TYR A 439 29.20 -16.45 6.57
C TYR A 439 28.59 -16.45 5.17
N VAL A 440 27.27 -16.66 5.10
CA VAL A 440 26.44 -16.45 3.92
C VAL A 440 25.28 -15.51 4.24
N LEU A 441 24.81 -14.77 3.24
CA LEU A 441 23.69 -13.84 3.34
C LEU A 441 22.58 -14.26 2.38
N ILE A 442 21.37 -14.43 2.91
CA ILE A 442 20.17 -14.80 2.15
C ILE A 442 19.13 -13.69 2.30
N PRO A 443 18.65 -13.09 1.20
CA PRO A 443 17.58 -12.10 1.29
C PRO A 443 16.28 -12.77 1.72
N LEU A 444 15.60 -12.19 2.70
CA LEU A 444 14.27 -12.59 3.14
C LEU A 444 13.23 -11.56 2.71
N SER A 445 11.99 -12.01 2.51
CA SER A 445 10.88 -11.15 2.11
C SER A 445 9.73 -11.27 3.09
N PHE A 446 9.66 -10.33 4.03
CA PHE A 446 8.51 -10.19 4.92
C PHE A 446 7.35 -9.47 4.19
N THR A 447 6.13 -9.94 4.41
CA THR A 447 4.91 -9.41 3.77
C THR A 447 3.76 -9.39 4.75
N ALA A 448 2.85 -8.42 4.60
CA ALA A 448 1.53 -8.55 5.20
C ALA A 448 0.80 -9.72 4.53
N THR A 449 0.19 -10.59 5.34
CA THR A 449 -0.58 -11.72 4.84
C THR A 449 -2.07 -11.40 4.91
N ALA A 450 -2.77 -11.50 3.80
CA ALA A 450 -4.22 -11.49 3.82
C ALA A 450 -4.72 -12.87 4.30
N VAL A 451 -5.48 -12.89 5.39
CA VAL A 451 -6.21 -14.11 5.79
C VAL A 451 -7.30 -14.34 4.74
N TRP A 452 -7.22 -15.48 4.04
CA TRP A 452 -8.15 -15.85 2.98
C TRP A 452 -9.16 -16.89 3.51
N PRO A 453 -10.47 -16.80 3.15
CA PRO A 453 -11.11 -15.64 2.54
C PRO A 453 -11.26 -14.50 3.58
N PRO A 454 -11.42 -13.22 3.15
CA PRO A 454 -11.94 -12.22 4.05
C PRO A 454 -13.24 -12.79 4.63
N VAL A 455 -13.30 -12.92 5.95
CA VAL A 455 -14.47 -13.49 6.65
C VAL A 455 -15.70 -12.84 6.06
N SER A 456 -16.54 -13.69 5.45
CA SER A 456 -17.80 -13.32 4.83
C SER A 456 -18.60 -12.40 5.74
N VAL A 457 -18.59 -11.10 5.45
CA VAL A 457 -19.59 -10.17 5.98
C VAL A 457 -20.89 -10.49 5.24
N GLY A 458 -21.57 -11.56 5.66
CA GLY A 458 -22.77 -12.03 4.95
C GLY A 458 -23.11 -13.51 5.09
N SER A 459 -23.09 -14.05 6.31
CA SER A 459 -23.98 -15.17 6.64
C SER A 459 -24.42 -14.97 8.07
N GLY A 460 -25.46 -14.15 8.22
CA GLY A 460 -26.13 -13.92 9.49
C GLY A 460 -26.71 -15.23 9.99
N SER A 461 -26.13 -15.76 11.06
CA SER A 461 -26.93 -16.42 12.09
C SER A 461 -27.39 -15.32 13.04
N ALA A 462 -28.59 -14.81 12.78
CA ALA A 462 -29.27 -13.89 13.67
C ALA A 462 -29.45 -14.51 15.06
N SER A 463 -28.94 -13.82 16.09
CA SER A 463 -29.60 -13.77 17.39
C SER A 463 -29.98 -12.30 17.62
N PRO A 464 -31.26 -12.01 17.89
CA PRO A 464 -31.78 -10.65 17.85
C PRO A 464 -31.63 -9.98 19.22
N THR A 465 -30.92 -8.85 19.26
CA THR A 465 -31.28 -7.78 20.20
C THR A 465 -30.78 -6.43 19.70
N ASP A 466 -31.74 -5.71 19.11
CA ASP A 466 -31.88 -4.26 18.97
C ASP A 466 -30.68 -3.36 19.26
N SER A 467 -30.15 -2.74 18.21
CA SER A 467 -30.08 -1.26 18.09
C SER A 467 -29.80 -0.89 16.63
N GLN A 468 -30.69 -0.08 16.06
CA GLN A 468 -30.76 0.26 14.64
C GLN A 468 -29.67 1.26 14.20
N SER A 469 -28.84 0.84 13.25
CA SER A 469 -28.37 1.68 12.14
C SER A 469 -27.96 0.76 10.99
N THR A 470 -28.96 0.34 10.21
CA THR A 470 -28.79 -0.54 9.05
C THR A 470 -28.25 0.25 7.87
N VAL A 471 -26.92 0.42 7.81
CA VAL A 471 -26.24 0.67 6.54
C VAL A 471 -26.09 -0.69 5.88
N THR A 472 -27.03 -1.04 5.00
CA THR A 472 -26.91 -2.21 4.13
C THR A 472 -25.73 -1.97 3.20
N SER A 473 -24.55 -2.51 3.55
CA SER A 473 -23.44 -2.59 2.61
C SER A 473 -23.92 -3.41 1.41
N GLY A 474 -23.90 -2.79 0.22
CA GLY A 474 -24.24 -3.46 -1.03
C GLY A 474 -23.37 -4.72 -1.26
N PRO A 475 -23.76 -5.59 -2.20
CA PRO A 475 -23.00 -6.80 -2.49
C PRO A 475 -21.56 -6.46 -2.83
N TYR A 476 -20.63 -6.96 -2.02
CA TYR A 476 -19.19 -6.81 -2.23
C TYR A 476 -18.79 -7.60 -3.48
N LEU A 477 -18.47 -6.90 -4.56
CA LEU A 477 -17.93 -7.52 -5.75
C LEU A 477 -16.49 -7.98 -5.46
N PRO A 478 -16.12 -9.24 -5.78
CA PRO A 478 -14.78 -9.72 -5.56
C PRO A 478 -13.77 -8.89 -6.37
N ALA A 479 -12.63 -8.55 -5.75
CA ALA A 479 -11.57 -7.81 -6.43
C ALA A 479 -11.05 -8.59 -7.65
N TYR A 480 -10.54 -7.91 -8.67
CA TYR A 480 -10.05 -8.55 -9.90
C TYR A 480 -9.02 -9.66 -9.63
N SER A 481 -8.12 -9.47 -8.66
CA SER A 481 -7.13 -10.48 -8.22
C SER A 481 -7.74 -11.74 -7.60
N GLN A 482 -9.00 -11.70 -7.17
CA GLN A 482 -9.74 -12.86 -6.66
C GLN A 482 -10.33 -13.68 -7.81
N LEU A 483 -10.54 -13.05 -8.96
CA LEU A 483 -11.13 -13.67 -10.15
C LEU A 483 -10.09 -14.10 -11.17
N PHE A 484 -8.90 -13.49 -11.16
CA PHE A 484 -7.84 -13.73 -12.13
C PHE A 484 -6.50 -14.02 -11.44
N TYR A 485 -5.66 -14.84 -12.07
CA TYR A 485 -4.27 -15.03 -11.72
C TYR A 485 -3.45 -13.80 -12.13
N ASP A 486 -2.22 -13.67 -11.61
CA ASP A 486 -1.33 -12.54 -11.93
C ASP A 486 -0.95 -12.47 -13.42
N ASN A 487 -1.13 -13.58 -14.17
CA ASN A 487 -0.95 -13.64 -15.63
C ASN A 487 -2.19 -13.18 -16.42
N GLY A 488 -3.28 -12.79 -15.74
CA GLY A 488 -4.55 -12.38 -16.36
C GLY A 488 -5.50 -13.51 -16.73
N GLU A 489 -5.15 -14.77 -16.49
CA GLU A 489 -6.06 -15.90 -16.70
C GLU A 489 -7.11 -15.95 -15.59
N ARG A 490 -8.36 -16.25 -15.94
CA ARG A 490 -9.43 -16.40 -14.93
C ARG A 490 -9.12 -17.59 -14.04
N ARG A 491 -9.30 -17.44 -12.73
CA ARG A 491 -9.26 -18.54 -11.78
C ARG A 491 -10.52 -19.39 -11.98
N ASP A 492 -10.34 -20.65 -12.33
CA ASP A 492 -11.41 -21.64 -12.46
C ASP A 492 -11.87 -22.13 -11.08
N ASP A 493 -12.37 -21.23 -10.23
CA ASP A 493 -12.90 -21.61 -8.92
C ASP A 493 -14.40 -21.90 -9.04
N LEU A 494 -14.78 -23.18 -8.99
CA LEU A 494 -16.17 -23.66 -9.07
C LEU A 494 -17.06 -23.11 -7.94
N SER A 495 -16.46 -22.58 -6.87
CA SER A 495 -17.16 -22.00 -5.73
C SER A 495 -17.51 -20.51 -5.89
N ILE A 496 -16.85 -19.80 -6.81
CA ILE A 496 -17.13 -18.41 -7.13
C ILE A 496 -18.16 -18.43 -8.26
N GLY A 497 -19.44 -18.33 -7.88
CA GLY A 497 -20.57 -18.28 -8.82
C GLY A 497 -20.32 -17.29 -9.96
N TRP A 498 -20.97 -17.54 -11.10
CA TRP A 498 -20.85 -16.71 -12.30
C TRP A 498 -21.16 -15.25 -11.95
N LEU A 499 -20.20 -14.35 -12.17
CA LEU A 499 -20.41 -12.91 -11.99
C LEU A 499 -21.59 -12.45 -12.86
N PRO A 500 -22.43 -11.51 -12.40
CA PRO A 500 -23.46 -10.91 -13.25
C PRO A 500 -22.80 -10.34 -14.51
N MET A 501 -23.26 -10.75 -15.69
CA MET A 501 -22.85 -10.12 -16.94
C MET A 501 -23.26 -8.64 -16.89
N TYR A 502 -22.30 -7.73 -17.08
CA TYR A 502 -22.62 -6.33 -17.34
C TYR A 502 -23.34 -6.25 -18.70
N CYS A 503 -24.63 -5.98 -18.70
CA CYS A 503 -25.36 -5.67 -19.93
C CYS A 503 -25.01 -4.25 -20.39
N GLU A 504 -24.47 -4.12 -21.62
CA GLU A 504 -24.16 -2.85 -22.30
C GLU A 504 -25.44 -2.09 -22.73
N GLN A 505 -26.27 -1.64 -21.79
CA GLN A 505 -27.51 -0.91 -22.09
C GLN A 505 -27.51 0.58 -21.69
N ALA A 506 -26.34 1.21 -21.54
CA ALA A 506 -26.24 2.57 -20.99
C ALA A 506 -25.93 3.71 -22.00
N ASP A 507 -26.01 3.46 -23.31
CA ASP A 507 -25.68 4.48 -24.34
C ASP A 507 -26.88 5.30 -24.87
N GLU A 508 -28.07 5.21 -24.26
CA GLU A 508 -29.15 6.17 -24.54
C GLU A 508 -29.04 7.42 -23.66
N VAL A 509 -29.05 8.59 -24.32
CA VAL A 509 -29.14 9.90 -23.67
C VAL A 509 -30.51 10.01 -23.00
N ILE A 510 -30.54 9.81 -21.69
CA ILE A 510 -31.74 10.05 -20.88
C ILE A 510 -31.59 11.40 -20.17
N GLU A 511 -32.37 12.38 -20.60
CA GLU A 511 -32.66 13.57 -19.78
C GLU A 511 -33.60 13.13 -18.65
N PHE A 512 -33.10 13.05 -17.42
CA PHE A 512 -33.92 12.74 -16.25
C PHE A 512 -34.45 14.03 -15.61
N PRO A 513 -35.78 14.29 -15.61
CA PRO A 513 -36.38 15.22 -14.68
C PRO A 513 -36.35 14.63 -13.25
N ALA A 514 -36.05 15.48 -12.26
CA ALA A 514 -35.87 15.09 -10.85
C ALA A 514 -37.09 14.39 -10.20
N SER A 515 -38.27 14.48 -10.84
CA SER A 515 -39.52 13.88 -10.36
C SER A 515 -39.67 12.37 -10.58
N ALA A 516 -38.74 11.70 -11.28
CA ALA A 516 -38.84 10.27 -11.60
C ALA A 516 -38.11 9.31 -10.63
N MET A 517 -37.45 9.80 -9.57
CA MET A 517 -36.64 8.95 -8.68
C MET A 517 -37.36 8.35 -7.46
N ASN A 518 -38.67 8.55 -7.29
CA ASN A 518 -39.45 7.86 -6.25
C ASN A 518 -40.34 6.75 -6.82
N GLY A 519 -39.85 5.51 -6.73
CA GLY A 519 -40.68 4.30 -6.67
C GLY A 519 -41.20 3.75 -7.99
N LEU A 520 -40.40 2.92 -8.67
CA LEU A 520 -40.91 1.92 -9.61
C LEU A 520 -40.32 0.54 -9.29
N LEU A 521 -41.21 -0.35 -8.82
CA LEU A 521 -40.97 -1.79 -8.75
C LEU A 521 -40.88 -2.33 -10.17
N ILE A 522 -39.74 -2.93 -10.53
CA ILE A 522 -39.58 -3.70 -11.75
C ILE A 522 -40.39 -5.00 -11.58
N PRO A 523 -41.31 -5.36 -12.49
CA PRO A 523 -41.97 -6.66 -12.45
C PRO A 523 -40.96 -7.73 -12.88
N SER A 524 -40.81 -8.78 -12.06
CA SER A 524 -40.11 -9.98 -12.50
C SER A 524 -40.96 -10.67 -13.58
N SER A 525 -40.33 -11.03 -14.68
CA SER A 525 -40.87 -12.01 -15.62
C SER A 525 -39.78 -13.03 -15.95
N ALA A 526 -40.24 -14.26 -16.10
CA ALA A 526 -39.51 -15.52 -16.15
C ALA A 526 -38.61 -15.69 -17.38
#